data_AF-A0AAD5S580-F1
#
_entry.id   AF-A0AAD5S580-F1
#
_cell.length_a   1.000
_cell.length_b   1.000
_cell.length_c   1.000
_cell.angle_alpha   90.00
_cell.angle_beta   90.00
_cell.angle_gamma   90.00
#
_symmetry.space_group_name_H-M   'P 1'
#
loop_
_entity.id
_entity.type
_entity.pdbx_description
1 polymer ?
#
loop_
_entity_poly.entity_id
_entity_poly.type
_entity_poly.pdbx_seq_one_letter_code
_entity_poly.pdbx_strand_id
1 'polypeptide(L)'
;MHLKIHNPIPLGRGLGSSGAAVVSGVLLASLSTSLNLTPSRILDYCTLIEGHPDNIAASLHGGFVASFLSSDISDLHKALHDKDLVLDLDSDKYDDSKVPRLPYGEGEEGLTRWVDLGIHKGVKAVVVVPDFELKTKVARSVLPGSYGVGDVVFNLQRVVVLATALKGGSSSGWGAVGGEGFDRGGGYMFVGYYV
;
A
#
# COMPACT_ATOMS: atom_id res chain seq x y z
N MET A 1 -12.43 13.83 22.21
CA MET A 1 -12.99 13.35 20.93
C MET A 1 -13.53 11.94 21.15
N HIS A 2 -14.70 11.58 20.61
CA HIS A 2 -15.22 10.21 20.68
C HIS A 2 -15.21 9.60 19.28
N LEU A 3 -14.47 8.51 19.08
CA LEU A 3 -14.26 7.86 17.78
C LEU A 3 -14.98 6.52 17.72
N LYS A 4 -15.78 6.33 16.67
CA LYS A 4 -16.40 5.04 16.35
C LYS A 4 -15.91 4.60 14.98
N ILE A 5 -15.16 3.50 14.95
CA ILE A 5 -14.56 2.96 13.73
C ILE A 5 -15.40 1.78 13.26
N HIS A 6 -15.78 1.78 11.99
CA HIS A 6 -16.43 0.65 11.34
C HIS A 6 -15.62 0.24 10.11
N ASN A 7 -14.86 -0.85 10.23
CA ASN A 7 -14.02 -1.36 9.16
C ASN A 7 -14.60 -2.67 8.60
N PRO A 8 -15.16 -2.65 7.37
CA PRO A 8 -15.67 -3.86 6.74
C PRO A 8 -14.59 -4.72 6.06
N ILE A 9 -13.34 -4.24 5.99
CA ILE A 9 -12.24 -4.96 5.32
C ILE A 9 -11.69 -6.03 6.29
N PRO A 10 -11.66 -7.31 5.89
CA PRO A 10 -11.14 -8.39 6.74
C PRO A 10 -9.69 -8.17 7.19
N LEU A 11 -9.46 -8.30 8.49
CA LEU A 11 -8.13 -8.16 9.10
C LEU A 11 -7.25 -9.37 8.79
N GLY A 12 -5.98 -9.11 8.47
CA GLY A 12 -4.97 -10.15 8.26
C GLY A 12 -5.25 -11.10 7.08
N ARG A 13 -6.08 -10.66 6.11
CA ARG A 13 -6.43 -11.41 4.89
C ARG A 13 -5.76 -10.90 3.62
N GLY A 14 -4.76 -10.02 3.73
CA GLY A 14 -4.05 -9.46 2.57
C GLY A 14 -4.84 -8.44 1.74
N LEU A 15 -5.96 -7.91 2.26
CA LEU A 15 -6.86 -7.00 1.54
C LEU A 15 -6.62 -5.51 1.82
N GLY A 16 -5.46 -5.15 2.38
CA GLY A 16 -5.12 -3.74 2.64
C GLY A 16 -5.86 -3.09 3.81
N SER A 17 -6.43 -3.87 4.74
CA SER A 17 -7.14 -3.31 5.91
C SER A 17 -6.28 -2.39 6.79
N SER A 18 -4.98 -2.67 6.96
CA SER A 18 -4.07 -1.82 7.73
C SER A 18 -3.89 -0.48 7.03
N GLY A 19 -3.55 -0.50 5.73
CA GLY A 19 -3.40 0.70 4.93
C GLY A 19 -4.64 1.59 4.91
N ALA A 20 -5.85 1.01 4.79
CA ALA A 20 -7.09 1.77 4.87
C ALA A 20 -7.30 2.46 6.23
N ALA A 21 -6.95 1.78 7.32
CA ALA A 21 -7.03 2.36 8.67
C ALA A 21 -6.01 3.49 8.87
N VAL A 22 -4.78 3.31 8.40
CA VAL A 22 -3.71 4.33 8.44
C VAL A 22 -4.12 5.58 7.66
N VAL A 23 -4.58 5.40 6.41
CA VAL A 23 -5.08 6.50 5.56
C VAL A 23 -6.21 7.25 6.26
N SER A 24 -7.18 6.53 6.83
CA SER A 24 -8.30 7.14 7.56
C SER A 24 -7.82 7.93 8.78
N GLY A 25 -6.83 7.42 9.52
CA GLY A 25 -6.27 8.09 10.68
C GLY A 25 -5.53 9.39 10.34
N VAL A 26 -4.66 9.36 9.32
CA VAL A 26 -3.92 10.55 8.87
C VAL A 26 -4.87 11.60 8.29
N LEU A 27 -5.86 11.18 7.49
CA LEU A 27 -6.89 12.08 6.98
C LEU A 27 -7.69 12.72 8.11
N LEU A 28 -8.13 11.91 9.09
CA LEU A 28 -8.84 12.41 10.26
C LEU A 28 -8.00 13.43 11.03
N ALA A 29 -6.72 13.16 11.25
CA ALA A 29 -5.81 14.12 11.88
C ALA A 29 -5.73 15.41 11.07
N SER A 30 -5.49 15.34 9.76
CA SER A 30 -5.42 16.50 8.87
C SER A 30 -6.72 17.32 8.81
N LEU A 31 -7.88 16.68 8.99
CA LEU A 31 -9.19 17.36 8.97
C LEU A 31 -9.58 17.91 10.35
N SER A 32 -9.19 17.24 11.43
CA SER A 32 -9.50 17.64 12.80
C SER A 32 -8.53 18.68 13.36
N THR A 33 -7.35 18.79 12.74
CA THR A 33 -6.35 19.80 13.03
C THR A 33 -6.27 20.72 11.81
N SER A 34 -6.08 22.03 11.98
CA SER A 34 -5.98 22.97 10.85
C SER A 34 -4.64 22.86 10.10
N LEU A 35 -4.08 21.65 9.96
CA LEU A 35 -2.78 21.38 9.34
C LEU A 35 -2.81 21.55 7.82
N ASN A 36 -3.97 21.43 7.18
CA ASN A 36 -4.15 21.62 5.72
C ASN A 36 -3.15 20.81 4.87
N LEU A 37 -2.88 19.55 5.26
CA LEU A 37 -1.88 18.73 4.58
C LEU A 37 -2.27 18.47 3.12
N THR A 38 -1.28 18.56 2.23
CA THR A 38 -1.48 18.20 0.83
C THR A 38 -1.67 16.68 0.65
N PRO A 39 -2.34 16.21 -0.42
CA PRO A 39 -2.49 14.77 -0.68
C PRO A 39 -1.15 14.02 -0.73
N SER A 40 -0.09 14.65 -1.26
CA SER A 40 1.26 14.07 -1.27
C SER A 40 1.82 13.92 0.14
N ARG A 41 1.58 14.90 1.02
CA ARG A 41 2.05 14.84 2.40
C ARG A 41 1.27 13.83 3.22
N ILE A 42 -0.03 13.69 2.99
CA ILE A 42 -0.85 12.61 3.57
C ILE A 42 -0.29 11.25 3.16
N LEU A 43 0.02 11.06 1.88
CA LEU A 43 0.62 9.82 1.38
C LEU A 43 1.95 9.53 2.09
N ASP A 44 2.83 10.52 2.23
CA ASP A 44 4.12 10.37 2.91
C ASP A 44 3.98 9.94 4.38
N TYR A 45 3.08 10.55 5.14
CA TYR A 45 2.83 10.14 6.53
C TYR A 45 2.27 8.73 6.61
N CYS A 46 1.31 8.39 5.75
CA CYS A 46 0.75 7.05 5.70
C CYS A 46 1.82 6.00 5.37
N THR A 47 2.65 6.26 4.37
CA THR A 47 3.77 5.39 3.99
C THR A 47 4.79 5.26 5.10
N LEU A 48 5.06 6.33 5.85
CA LEU A 48 5.98 6.27 6.99
C LEU A 48 5.45 5.34 8.09
N ILE A 49 4.15 5.42 8.39
CA ILE A 49 3.48 4.57 9.38
C ILE A 49 3.49 3.10 8.95
N GLU A 50 3.11 2.81 7.71
CA GLU A 50 2.99 1.41 7.22
C GLU A 50 4.35 0.82 6.82
N GLY A 51 5.31 1.66 6.42
CA GLY A 51 6.65 1.29 5.94
C GLY A 51 6.73 0.97 4.45
N HIS A 52 5.60 0.87 3.74
CA HIS A 52 5.54 0.63 2.30
C HIS A 52 4.33 1.32 1.66
N PRO A 53 4.45 1.75 0.38
CA PRO A 53 3.46 2.64 -0.23
C PRO A 53 2.36 1.94 -1.03
N ASP A 54 2.51 0.66 -1.39
CA ASP A 54 1.63 -0.09 -2.30
C ASP A 54 0.15 -0.07 -1.89
N ASN A 55 -0.18 -0.59 -0.71
CA ASN A 55 -1.55 -0.62 -0.20
C ASN A 55 -2.05 0.77 0.17
N ILE A 56 -1.15 1.66 0.62
CA ILE A 56 -1.48 3.02 1.02
C ILE A 56 -1.92 3.83 -0.19
N ALA A 57 -1.13 3.83 -1.27
CA ALA A 57 -1.43 4.55 -2.49
C ALA A 57 -2.75 4.07 -3.09
N ALA A 58 -2.99 2.75 -3.11
CA ALA A 58 -4.25 2.18 -3.59
C ALA A 58 -5.45 2.59 -2.71
N SER A 59 -5.28 2.62 -1.39
CA SER A 59 -6.34 3.01 -0.45
C SER A 59 -6.65 4.51 -0.52
N LEU A 60 -5.65 5.35 -0.74
CA LEU A 60 -5.79 6.82 -0.78
C LEU A 60 -6.31 7.33 -2.13
N HIS A 61 -5.78 6.80 -3.24
CA HIS A 61 -6.09 7.29 -4.59
C HIS A 61 -7.15 6.46 -5.32
N GLY A 62 -7.34 5.21 -4.91
CA GLY A 62 -8.19 4.25 -5.61
C GLY A 62 -7.59 3.77 -6.94
N GLY A 63 -8.29 2.85 -7.59
CA GLY A 63 -7.91 2.34 -8.90
C GLY A 63 -6.73 1.37 -8.89
N PHE A 64 -5.97 1.35 -9.98
CA PHE A 64 -4.79 0.50 -10.16
C PHE A 64 -3.54 1.38 -10.24
N VAL A 65 -2.71 1.29 -9.21
CA VAL A 65 -1.59 2.22 -9.00
C VAL A 65 -0.26 1.49 -8.95
N ALA A 66 0.79 2.17 -9.39
CA ALA A 66 2.17 1.83 -9.07
C ALA A 66 2.71 2.85 -8.08
N SER A 67 3.49 2.41 -7.10
CA SER A 67 4.12 3.30 -6.12
C SER A 67 5.48 2.80 -5.69
N PHE A 68 6.37 3.72 -5.31
CA PHE A 68 7.70 3.40 -4.80
C PHE A 68 8.19 4.44 -3.80
N LEU A 69 9.21 4.06 -3.02
CA LEU A 69 9.92 4.94 -2.10
C LEU A 69 11.08 5.62 -2.84
N SER A 70 11.17 6.95 -2.75
CA SER A 70 12.28 7.73 -3.31
C SER A 70 13.61 7.53 -2.55
N SER A 71 13.54 7.03 -1.32
CA SER A 71 14.68 6.83 -0.41
C SER A 71 14.39 5.70 0.58
N ASP A 72 15.44 5.18 1.23
CA ASP A 72 15.28 4.20 2.31
C ASP A 72 14.79 4.90 3.59
N ILE A 73 13.73 4.36 4.19
CA ILE A 73 13.09 4.87 5.41
C ILE A 73 13.17 3.89 6.58
N SER A 74 13.93 2.81 6.45
CA SER A 74 13.94 1.72 7.42
C SER A 74 14.17 2.21 8.85
N ASP A 75 15.07 3.18 9.05
CA ASP A 75 15.37 3.72 10.37
C ASP A 75 14.31 4.70 10.87
N LEU A 76 13.74 5.53 9.99
CA LEU A 76 12.65 6.44 10.35
C LEU A 76 11.38 5.67 10.71
N HIS A 77 11.06 4.62 9.95
CA HIS A 77 9.94 3.72 10.21
C HIS A 77 10.15 2.98 11.55
N LYS A 78 11.33 2.45 11.82
CA LYS A 78 11.64 1.82 13.13
C LYS A 78 11.47 2.81 14.28
N ALA A 79 11.97 4.03 14.14
CA ALA A 79 11.85 5.06 15.17
C ALA A 79 10.39 5.42 15.47
N LEU A 80 9.51 5.40 14.46
CA LEU A 80 8.09 5.67 14.64
C LEU A 80 7.36 4.54 15.40
N HIS A 81 7.81 3.30 15.23
CA HIS A 81 7.28 2.12 15.94
C HIS A 81 8.00 1.84 17.26
N ASP A 82 8.87 2.75 17.71
CA ASP A 82 9.48 2.65 19.01
C ASP A 82 8.39 2.73 20.10
N LYS A 83 8.40 1.76 21.01
CA LYS A 83 7.41 1.70 22.11
C LYS A 83 7.58 2.86 23.08
N ASP A 84 8.75 3.50 23.10
CA ASP A 84 8.99 4.70 23.92
C ASP A 84 8.36 5.95 23.30
N LEU A 85 7.93 5.89 22.03
CA LEU A 85 7.07 6.90 21.40
C LEU A 85 5.60 6.72 21.84
N VAL A 86 5.37 6.50 23.14
CA VAL A 86 4.01 6.56 23.69
C VAL A 86 3.55 8.01 23.58
N LEU A 87 2.63 8.28 22.65
CA LEU A 87 1.84 9.51 22.61
C LEU A 87 0.85 9.51 23.78
N ASP A 88 1.37 9.58 25.01
CA ASP A 88 0.57 9.82 26.20
C ASP A 88 0.33 11.34 26.29
N LEU A 89 -0.65 11.79 25.50
CA LEU A 89 -1.02 13.21 25.33
C LEU A 89 -1.43 13.89 26.66
N ASP A 90 -1.72 13.10 27.69
CA ASP A 90 -2.14 13.55 29.02
C ASP A 90 -1.00 13.50 30.06
N SER A 91 0.22 13.14 29.66
CA SER A 91 1.37 13.05 30.58
C SER A 91 2.42 14.12 30.31
N ASP A 92 3.09 14.58 31.38
CA ASP A 92 4.31 15.42 31.31
C ASP A 92 5.49 14.73 30.58
N LYS A 93 5.28 13.55 29.98
CA LYS A 93 6.28 12.74 29.28
C LYS A 93 6.24 12.89 27.75
N TYR A 94 5.28 13.65 27.19
CA TYR A 94 5.31 13.96 25.76
C TYR A 94 6.54 14.82 25.43
N ASP A 95 7.39 14.32 24.55
CA ASP A 95 8.60 14.98 24.10
C ASP A 95 8.58 15.12 22.57
N ASP A 96 8.20 16.30 22.11
CA ASP A 96 8.09 16.65 20.68
C ASP A 96 9.43 16.51 19.93
N SER A 97 10.56 16.56 20.65
CA SER A 97 11.88 16.40 20.05
C SER A 97 12.19 14.96 19.65
N LYS A 98 11.48 13.98 20.23
CA LYS A 98 11.63 12.55 19.92
C LYS A 98 10.74 12.08 18.78
N VAL A 99 9.75 12.88 18.38
CA VAL A 99 8.82 12.51 17.31
C VAL A 99 9.56 12.52 15.97
N PRO A 100 9.66 11.36 15.27
CA PRO A 100 10.31 11.30 13.97
C PRO A 100 9.58 12.21 12.97
N ARG A 101 10.34 13.08 12.29
CA ARG A 101 9.80 14.01 11.30
C ARG A 101 10.13 13.53 9.90
N LEU A 102 9.23 13.85 8.96
CA LEU A 102 9.55 13.67 7.55
C LEU A 102 10.76 14.55 7.20
N PRO A 103 11.70 14.04 6.40
CA PRO A 103 12.90 14.79 6.01
C PRO A 103 12.62 15.86 4.94
N TYR A 104 11.36 16.07 4.56
CA TYR A 104 10.93 16.97 3.48
C TYR A 104 9.84 17.92 3.97
N GLY A 105 9.91 19.18 3.54
CA GLY A 105 8.92 20.23 3.82
C GLY A 105 7.69 20.19 2.91
N GLU A 106 6.64 20.97 3.24
CA GLU A 106 5.50 21.16 2.32
C GLU A 106 5.98 21.79 0.99
N GLY A 107 5.53 21.22 -0.13
CA GLY A 107 5.94 21.65 -1.48
C GLY A 107 7.22 21.00 -2.03
N GLU A 108 7.99 20.28 -1.22
CA GLU A 108 9.14 19.50 -1.69
C GLU A 108 8.72 18.12 -2.25
N GLU A 109 9.58 17.53 -3.07
CA GLU A 109 9.36 16.17 -3.57
C GLU A 109 9.33 15.17 -2.41
N GLY A 110 8.18 14.50 -2.27
CA GLY A 110 7.91 13.62 -1.15
C GLY A 110 8.66 12.30 -1.15
N LEU A 111 8.56 11.62 -0.02
CA LEU A 111 9.10 10.28 0.21
C LEU A 111 8.49 9.26 -0.76
N THR A 112 7.20 9.39 -1.03
CA THR A 112 6.43 8.42 -1.80
C THR A 112 6.10 8.99 -3.17
N ARG A 113 6.37 8.19 -4.20
CA ARG A 113 5.90 8.45 -5.56
C ARG A 113 4.86 7.43 -5.95
N TRP A 114 3.90 7.88 -6.73
CA TRP A 114 2.87 7.01 -7.27
C TRP A 114 2.43 7.48 -8.66
N VAL A 115 1.85 6.55 -9.41
CA VAL A 115 1.27 6.79 -10.73
C VAL A 115 -0.02 5.99 -10.83
N ASP A 116 -1.10 6.63 -11.29
CA ASP A 116 -2.29 5.92 -11.76
C ASP A 116 -1.97 5.24 -13.09
N LEU A 117 -1.97 3.91 -13.08
CA LEU A 117 -1.75 3.12 -14.29
C LEU A 117 -3.03 3.09 -15.15
N GLY A 118 -4.18 3.32 -14.54
CA GLY A 118 -5.50 3.11 -15.13
C GLY A 118 -5.82 1.63 -15.25
N ILE A 119 -7.09 1.29 -15.05
CA ILE A 119 -7.59 -0.07 -15.24
C ILE A 119 -8.74 -0.07 -16.24
N HIS A 120 -8.71 -1.02 -17.18
CA HIS A 120 -9.78 -1.17 -18.14
C HIS A 120 -11.10 -1.52 -17.44
N LYS A 121 -12.20 -0.83 -17.79
CA LYS A 121 -13.51 -0.98 -17.11
C LYS A 121 -14.10 -2.40 -17.16
N GLY A 122 -13.66 -3.19 -18.14
CA GLY A 122 -14.03 -4.60 -18.30
C GLY A 122 -13.37 -5.53 -17.27
N VAL A 123 -12.29 -5.12 -16.61
CA VAL A 123 -11.61 -5.93 -15.60
C VAL A 123 -12.43 -5.93 -14.31
N LYS A 124 -12.67 -7.12 -13.75
CA LYS A 124 -13.38 -7.32 -12.47
C LYS A 124 -12.52 -8.13 -11.53
N ALA A 125 -12.29 -7.70 -10.30
CA ALA A 125 -11.58 -8.50 -9.32
C ALA A 125 -12.53 -9.46 -8.59
N VAL A 126 -12.16 -10.74 -8.52
CA VAL A 126 -12.78 -11.75 -7.67
C VAL A 126 -11.82 -12.04 -6.53
N VAL A 127 -12.30 -11.87 -5.30
CA VAL A 127 -11.52 -12.07 -4.08
C VAL A 127 -12.01 -13.33 -3.39
N VAL A 128 -11.11 -14.30 -3.21
CA VAL A 128 -11.36 -15.50 -2.41
C VAL A 128 -10.69 -15.31 -1.06
N VAL A 129 -11.50 -15.19 0.00
CA VAL A 129 -11.00 -14.92 1.35
C VAL A 129 -10.97 -16.23 2.15
N PRO A 130 -9.80 -16.82 2.43
CA PRO A 130 -9.71 -18.04 3.21
C PRO A 130 -10.06 -17.76 4.67
N ASP A 131 -10.57 -18.76 5.40
CA ASP A 131 -10.94 -18.63 6.82
C ASP A 131 -9.77 -18.82 7.80
N PHE A 132 -8.58 -18.35 7.41
CA PHE A 132 -7.44 -18.28 8.30
C PHE A 132 -6.74 -16.94 8.15
N GLU A 133 -6.05 -16.50 9.20
CA GLU A 133 -5.26 -15.28 9.21
C GLU A 133 -3.79 -15.61 8.97
N LEU A 134 -3.16 -14.90 8.01
CA LEU A 134 -1.71 -14.96 7.82
C LEU A 134 -1.11 -13.60 8.16
N LYS A 135 -0.36 -13.54 9.26
CA LYS A 135 0.30 -12.30 9.69
C LYS A 135 1.31 -11.85 8.63
N THR A 136 1.24 -10.59 8.21
CA THR A 136 2.15 -10.00 7.21
C THR A 136 3.63 -10.22 7.55
N LYS A 137 4.00 -10.11 8.82
CA LYS A 137 5.38 -10.35 9.28
C LYS A 137 5.84 -11.80 9.02
N VAL A 138 4.95 -12.77 9.22
CA VAL A 138 5.24 -14.19 8.98
C VAL A 138 5.31 -14.48 7.49
N ALA A 139 4.38 -13.93 6.70
CA ALA A 139 4.41 -14.04 5.24
C ALA A 139 5.69 -13.46 4.62
N ARG A 140 6.23 -12.39 5.19
CA ARG A 140 7.48 -11.77 4.74
C ARG A 140 8.73 -12.50 5.22
N SER A 141 8.68 -13.17 6.38
CA SER A 141 9.87 -13.85 6.93
C SER A 141 10.33 -15.08 6.15
N VAL A 142 9.48 -15.60 5.24
CA VAL A 142 9.84 -16.73 4.37
C VAL A 142 10.51 -16.30 3.06
N LEU A 143 10.56 -14.99 2.78
CA LEU A 143 11.22 -14.49 1.58
C LEU A 143 12.74 -14.72 1.65
N PRO A 144 13.39 -15.08 0.54
CA PRO A 144 14.83 -15.23 0.51
C PRO A 144 15.53 -13.89 0.69
N GLY A 145 16.74 -13.91 1.27
CA GLY A 145 17.55 -12.71 1.48
C GLY A 145 18.16 -12.14 0.20
N SER A 146 18.14 -12.89 -0.91
CA SER A 146 18.63 -12.47 -2.22
C SER A 146 17.92 -13.21 -3.34
N TYR A 147 17.97 -12.63 -4.55
CA TYR A 147 17.41 -13.21 -5.77
C TYR A 147 18.49 -13.27 -6.85
N GLY A 148 18.41 -14.27 -7.71
CA GLY A 148 19.24 -14.34 -8.91
C GLY A 148 18.84 -13.25 -9.91
N VAL A 149 19.82 -12.71 -10.64
CA VAL A 149 19.55 -11.71 -11.69
C VAL A 149 18.54 -12.24 -12.72
N GLY A 150 18.61 -13.53 -13.06
CA GLY A 150 17.65 -14.18 -13.95
C GLY A 150 16.21 -14.07 -13.46
N ASP A 151 15.95 -14.34 -12.18
CA ASP A 151 14.60 -14.27 -11.59
C ASP A 151 14.08 -12.83 -11.53
N VAL A 152 14.96 -11.89 -11.22
CA VAL A 152 14.62 -10.45 -11.19
C VAL A 152 14.22 -9.98 -12.59
N VAL A 153 15.03 -10.29 -13.61
CA VAL A 153 14.73 -9.94 -15.01
C VAL A 153 13.42 -10.59 -15.46
N PHE A 154 13.23 -11.88 -15.15
CA PHE A 154 12.05 -12.65 -15.50
C PHE A 154 10.76 -12.09 -14.88
N ASN A 155 10.80 -11.61 -13.63
CA ASN A 155 9.65 -11.00 -12.98
C ASN A 155 9.40 -9.56 -13.47
N LEU A 156 10.45 -8.76 -13.66
CA LEU A 156 10.31 -7.38 -14.15
C LEU A 156 9.63 -7.33 -15.52
N GLN A 157 9.98 -8.24 -16.42
CA GLN A 157 9.31 -8.40 -17.71
C GLN A 157 7.79 -8.61 -17.56
N ARG A 158 7.37 -9.48 -16.63
CA ARG A 158 5.95 -9.76 -16.38
C ARG A 158 5.20 -8.60 -15.75
N VAL A 159 5.82 -7.88 -14.82
CA VAL A 159 5.21 -6.70 -14.20
C VAL A 159 4.81 -5.66 -15.26
N VAL A 160 5.70 -5.41 -16.23
CA VAL A 160 5.44 -4.47 -17.33
C VAL A 160 4.29 -4.96 -18.23
N VAL A 161 4.29 -6.24 -18.59
CA VAL A 161 3.21 -6.81 -19.43
C VAL A 161 1.88 -6.82 -18.68
N LEU A 162 1.87 -7.18 -17.40
CA LEU A 162 0.67 -7.18 -16.57
C LEU A 162 0.06 -5.78 -16.45
N ALA A 163 0.89 -4.77 -16.17
CA ALA A 163 0.43 -3.39 -16.04
C ALA A 163 -0.20 -2.87 -17.34
N THR A 164 0.39 -3.18 -18.49
CA THR A 164 -0.15 -2.77 -19.80
C THR A 164 -1.40 -3.55 -20.20
N ALA A 165 -1.48 -4.85 -19.90
CA ALA A 165 -2.66 -5.67 -20.14
C ALA A 165 -3.87 -5.20 -19.32
N LEU A 166 -3.65 -4.84 -18.04
CA LEU A 166 -4.68 -4.31 -17.14
C LEU A 166 -5.26 -2.98 -17.62
N LYS A 167 -4.39 -2.09 -18.12
CA LYS A 167 -4.81 -0.80 -18.67
C LYS A 167 -5.57 -0.96 -19.99
N GLY A 168 -5.08 -1.81 -20.89
CA GLY A 168 -5.59 -1.96 -22.26
C GLY A 168 -6.77 -2.92 -22.41
N GLY A 169 -7.02 -3.80 -21.43
CA GLY A 169 -8.07 -4.83 -21.52
C GLY A 169 -7.80 -5.91 -22.59
N SER A 170 -6.57 -5.99 -23.11
CA SER A 170 -6.22 -6.87 -24.24
C SER A 170 -5.95 -8.30 -23.79
N SER A 171 -6.73 -9.26 -24.31
CA SER A 171 -6.60 -10.71 -24.05
C SER A 171 -5.22 -11.30 -24.41
N SER A 172 -4.52 -10.70 -25.38
CA SER A 172 -3.22 -11.19 -25.86
C SER A 172 -2.06 -10.96 -24.88
N GLY A 173 -2.11 -9.90 -24.06
CA GLY A 173 -1.10 -9.65 -23.03
C GLY A 173 -1.24 -10.59 -21.82
N TRP A 174 -2.43 -11.12 -21.58
CA TRP A 174 -2.74 -12.00 -20.44
C TRP A 174 -2.10 -13.38 -20.55
N GLY A 175 -2.11 -13.99 -21.74
CA GLY A 175 -1.42 -15.26 -21.97
C GLY A 175 0.09 -15.17 -21.78
N ALA A 176 0.69 -13.99 -22.01
CA ALA A 176 2.12 -13.74 -21.81
C ALA A 176 2.53 -13.62 -20.33
N VAL A 177 1.60 -13.31 -19.42
CA VAL A 177 1.83 -13.29 -17.96
C VAL A 177 1.37 -14.56 -17.26
N GLY A 178 0.87 -15.56 -18.00
CA GLY A 178 0.46 -16.86 -17.47
C GLY A 178 -1.00 -16.94 -17.01
N GLY A 179 -1.87 -16.02 -17.43
CA GLY A 179 -3.31 -16.09 -17.17
C GLY A 179 -4.09 -16.76 -18.31
N GLU A 180 -5.18 -17.47 -17.98
CA GLU A 180 -6.16 -17.91 -18.99
C GLU A 180 -7.03 -16.71 -19.43
N GLY A 181 -7.27 -16.59 -20.73
CA GLY A 181 -7.63 -15.33 -21.39
C GLY A 181 -9.03 -14.76 -21.12
N PHE A 182 -9.18 -13.47 -21.46
CA PHE A 182 -10.44 -12.73 -21.52
C PHE A 182 -11.31 -13.28 -22.66
N ASP A 183 -12.41 -13.98 -22.36
CA ASP A 183 -13.42 -14.27 -23.37
C ASP A 183 -14.28 -13.01 -23.64
N ARG A 184 -14.81 -12.89 -24.86
CA ARG A 184 -15.47 -11.69 -25.42
C ARG A 184 -16.74 -11.22 -24.67
N GLY A 185 -17.09 -11.85 -23.54
CA GLY A 185 -18.30 -11.61 -22.74
C GLY A 185 -18.11 -10.90 -21.39
N GLY A 186 -16.88 -10.45 -21.06
CA GLY A 186 -16.58 -9.81 -19.76
C GLY A 186 -15.84 -10.76 -18.83
N GLY A 187 -14.52 -10.62 -18.77
CA GLY A 187 -13.63 -11.48 -18.00
C GLY A 187 -13.51 -11.08 -16.54
N TYR A 188 -13.50 -12.08 -15.66
CA TYR A 188 -13.19 -11.95 -14.25
C TYR A 188 -11.67 -12.14 -14.04
N MET A 189 -11.04 -11.28 -13.26
CA MET A 189 -9.71 -11.47 -12.69
C MET A 189 -9.87 -12.28 -11.40
N PHE A 190 -9.29 -13.47 -11.37
CA PHE A 190 -9.09 -14.22 -10.13
C PHE A 190 -7.83 -13.68 -9.45
N VAL A 191 -7.98 -13.03 -8.30
CA VAL A 191 -6.86 -12.76 -7.38
C VAL A 191 -6.98 -13.80 -6.27
N GLY A 192 -6.38 -14.97 -6.47
CA GLY A 192 -6.49 -16.09 -5.54
C GLY A 192 -5.27 -17.00 -5.60
N TYR A 193 -4.68 -17.24 -4.42
CA TYR A 193 -3.55 -18.14 -4.21
C TYR A 193 -3.95 -19.60 -4.48
N TYR A 194 -3.12 -20.32 -5.25
CA TYR A 194 -3.04 -21.77 -5.08
C TYR A 194 -2.36 -22.02 -3.72
N VAL A 195 -3.01 -22.80 -2.88
CA VAL A 195 -2.45 -23.30 -1.61
C VAL A 195 -1.26 -24.22 -1.89
#